data_AF-A0A2D6X4H6-F1
#
_entry.id   AF-A0A2D6X4H6-F1
#
_cell.length_a   1.000
_cell.length_b   1.000
_cell.length_c   1.000
_cell.angle_alpha   90.00
_cell.angle_beta   90.00
_cell.angle_gamma   90.00
#
_symmetry.space_group_name_H-M   'P 1'
#
loop_
_entity.id
_entity.type
_entity.pdbx_description
1 polymer ?
#
loop_
_entity_poly.entity_id
_entity_poly.type
_entity_poly.pdbx_seq_one_letter_code
_entity_poly.pdbx_strand_id
1 'polypeptide(L)'
;MSEKKESSIEFEETKEEQKEQVSTDINPQDINKDPATYARQVAAQRADEYDKMAGFSVPRDFVMLPSKGMIYPEGSPLHNMEEVEVRHLTAADEDILTSRALLRSGKAIDTMLSNVLMNKSINVDELISGDKNAILTFLRITGYGPEYPVEIDCPGCGDNIKYEFDLSKLTMRFLDVLPVASGQNRFSFQLPSGLEIEFKLLNSAEDAQITEEQEKLKRTTNSPLEKNVTTKYKYQIVSVDNKEDQTFINNFVNAMNLRDSRAFRTYLEEIEPDVDMKQDFKCRMCGHTEEVDIPVTVGFFWPES
;
A
#
# COMPACT_ATOMS: atom_id res chain seq x y z
N MET A 1 21.78 -15.57 86.62
CA MET A 1 23.10 -15.24 86.03
C MET A 1 23.06 -15.62 84.57
N SER A 2 23.32 -14.80 83.56
CA SER A 2 23.52 -13.37 83.38
C SER A 2 23.38 -13.16 81.85
N GLU A 3 22.47 -12.28 81.42
CA GLU A 3 22.71 -11.05 80.63
C GLU A 3 23.17 -11.29 79.17
N LYS A 4 22.34 -11.00 78.14
CA LYS A 4 21.90 -9.71 77.53
C LYS A 4 22.75 -9.34 76.30
N LYS A 5 22.11 -9.24 75.12
CA LYS A 5 22.18 -8.04 74.26
C LYS A 5 21.18 -8.11 73.10
N GLU A 6 20.29 -7.12 73.06
CA GLU A 6 19.54 -6.69 71.88
C GLU A 6 20.43 -5.80 70.98
N SER A 7 20.19 -5.84 69.68
CA SER A 7 20.31 -4.66 68.80
C SER A 7 19.48 -4.87 67.53
N SER A 8 18.53 -3.98 67.33
CA SER A 8 17.64 -3.79 66.19
C SER A 8 18.37 -3.23 64.95
N ILE A 9 17.98 -3.67 63.75
CA ILE A 9 18.17 -2.93 62.49
C ILE A 9 16.90 -3.11 61.64
N GLU A 10 16.29 -2.00 61.28
CA GLU A 10 15.11 -1.81 60.44
C GLU A 10 15.37 -2.23 58.99
N PHE A 11 14.34 -2.75 58.31
CA PHE A 11 14.31 -2.83 56.85
C PHE A 11 13.05 -2.12 56.34
N GLU A 12 13.30 -1.20 55.42
CA GLU A 12 12.42 -0.19 54.86
C GLU A 12 11.15 -0.75 54.20
N GLU A 13 10.05 -0.03 54.39
CA GLU A 13 8.79 -0.19 53.67
C GLU A 13 8.99 0.14 52.18
N THR A 14 8.94 -0.87 51.30
CA THR A 14 8.71 -0.68 49.87
C THR A 14 7.23 -0.88 49.55
N LYS A 15 6.66 0.21 49.02
CA LYS A 15 5.28 0.42 48.59
C LYS A 15 4.69 -0.77 47.83
N GLU A 16 3.52 -1.21 48.25
CA GLU A 16 2.64 -2.09 47.48
C GLU A 16 2.22 -1.40 46.17
N GLU A 17 2.77 -1.85 45.05
CA GLU A 17 2.26 -1.54 43.72
C GLU A 17 0.93 -2.30 43.51
N GLN A 18 -0.11 -1.52 43.21
CA GLN A 18 -1.43 -2.00 42.84
C GLN A 18 -1.31 -2.84 41.55
N LYS A 19 -1.49 -4.17 41.66
CA LYS A 19 -1.79 -5.01 40.50
C LYS A 19 -3.18 -4.64 39.99
N GLU A 20 -3.25 -3.80 38.96
CA GLU A 20 -4.43 -3.68 38.12
C GLU A 20 -4.75 -5.07 37.54
N GLN A 21 -5.88 -5.64 37.92
CA GLN A 21 -6.45 -6.81 37.25
C GLN A 21 -6.90 -6.36 35.86
N VAL A 22 -6.10 -6.69 34.84
CA VAL A 22 -6.50 -6.57 33.44
C VAL A 22 -7.62 -7.57 33.18
N SER A 23 -8.83 -7.05 32.92
CA SER A 23 -9.96 -7.88 32.51
C SER A 23 -9.72 -8.42 31.09
N THR A 24 -9.85 -9.74 30.91
CA THR A 24 -9.85 -10.42 29.62
C THR A 24 -11.27 -10.62 29.08
N ASP A 25 -12.14 -9.62 29.23
CA ASP A 25 -13.50 -9.69 28.70
C ASP A 25 -13.48 -9.48 27.17
N ILE A 26 -13.15 -10.55 26.44
CA ILE A 26 -13.34 -10.61 24.99
C ILE A 26 -14.84 -10.73 24.74
N ASN A 27 -15.50 -9.64 24.35
CA ASN A 27 -16.91 -9.65 23.97
C ASN A 27 -17.06 -10.22 22.54
N PRO A 28 -17.65 -11.42 22.36
CA PRO A 28 -17.77 -12.06 21.04
C PRO A 28 -18.64 -11.28 20.05
N GLN A 29 -19.45 -10.33 20.53
CA GLN A 29 -20.33 -9.53 19.69
C GLN A 29 -19.61 -8.36 19.00
N ASP A 30 -18.49 -7.88 19.54
CA ASP A 30 -17.76 -6.74 18.96
C ASP A 30 -16.85 -7.19 17.81
N ILE A 31 -16.33 -8.43 17.88
CA ILE A 31 -15.56 -9.09 16.81
C ILE A 31 -16.39 -9.25 15.53
N ASN A 32 -17.71 -9.45 15.66
CA ASN A 32 -18.59 -9.79 14.55
C ASN A 32 -19.22 -8.56 13.87
N LYS A 33 -19.18 -7.38 14.52
CA LYS A 33 -19.75 -6.13 13.98
C LYS A 33 -18.79 -5.39 13.06
N ASP A 34 -17.51 -5.35 13.40
CA ASP A 34 -16.45 -4.79 12.55
C ASP A 34 -15.10 -5.50 12.78
N PRO A 35 -14.90 -6.66 12.13
CA PRO A 35 -13.69 -7.46 12.28
C PRO A 35 -12.40 -6.72 11.93
N ALA A 36 -12.48 -5.74 11.02
CA ALA A 36 -11.32 -4.99 10.55
C ALA A 36 -10.85 -3.99 11.61
N THR A 37 -11.77 -3.26 12.24
CA THR A 37 -11.45 -2.31 13.31
C THR A 37 -10.97 -3.02 14.57
N TYR A 38 -11.57 -4.16 14.92
CA TYR A 38 -11.11 -4.99 16.04
C TYR A 38 -9.71 -5.57 15.79
N ALA A 39 -9.44 -6.11 14.59
CA ALA A 39 -8.11 -6.60 14.23
C ALA A 39 -7.06 -5.48 14.30
N ARG A 40 -7.38 -4.27 13.82
CA ARG A 40 -6.51 -3.08 13.92
C ARG A 40 -6.25 -2.69 15.38
N GLN A 41 -7.27 -2.68 16.23
CA GLN A 41 -7.13 -2.33 17.64
C GLN A 41 -6.30 -3.34 18.42
N VAL A 42 -6.55 -4.64 18.23
CA VAL A 42 -5.77 -5.71 18.88
C VAL A 42 -4.32 -5.73 18.38
N ALA A 43 -4.10 -5.51 17.07
CA ALA A 43 -2.76 -5.44 16.50
C ALA A 43 -1.97 -4.22 16.99
N ALA A 44 -2.61 -3.03 17.05
CA ALA A 44 -1.98 -1.80 17.53
C ALA A 44 -1.68 -1.86 19.04
N GLN A 45 -2.63 -2.35 19.86
CA GLN A 45 -2.43 -2.50 21.30
C GLN A 45 -1.30 -3.48 21.62
N ARG A 46 -1.23 -4.60 20.89
CA ARG A 46 -0.13 -5.56 21.05
C ARG A 46 1.19 -5.00 20.56
N ALA A 47 1.25 -4.31 19.42
CA ALA A 47 2.48 -3.73 18.91
C ALA A 47 3.11 -2.73 19.90
N ASP A 48 2.30 -1.86 20.52
CA ASP A 48 2.77 -0.90 21.52
C ASP A 48 3.15 -1.55 22.87
N GLU A 49 2.50 -2.65 23.26
CA GLU A 49 2.84 -3.42 24.46
C GLU A 49 4.13 -4.26 24.27
N TYR A 50 4.34 -4.84 23.09
CA TYR A 50 5.53 -5.65 22.79
C TYR A 50 6.81 -4.81 22.76
N ASP A 51 6.77 -3.60 22.20
CA ASP A 51 7.89 -2.64 22.22
C ASP A 51 8.31 -2.26 23.66
N LYS A 52 7.40 -2.39 24.65
CA LYS A 52 7.65 -2.03 26.06
C LYS A 52 7.95 -3.22 26.98
N MET A 53 7.41 -4.41 26.72
CA MET A 53 7.45 -5.53 27.69
C MET A 53 8.67 -6.44 27.60
N ALA A 54 9.39 -6.50 26.47
CA ALA A 54 10.40 -7.56 26.27
C ALA A 54 11.83 -7.07 26.03
N GLY A 55 12.08 -5.76 25.98
CA GLY A 55 13.41 -5.20 25.66
C GLY A 55 13.88 -5.48 24.22
N PHE A 56 13.01 -6.02 23.36
CA PHE A 56 13.22 -6.17 21.93
C PHE A 56 12.52 -5.00 21.23
N SER A 57 13.29 -4.08 20.65
CA SER A 57 12.73 -3.04 19.77
C SER A 57 12.64 -3.60 18.36
N VAL A 58 11.47 -3.51 17.73
CA VAL A 58 11.35 -3.81 16.30
C VAL A 58 12.15 -2.77 15.50
N PRO A 59 13.04 -3.18 14.58
CA PRO A 59 13.76 -2.23 13.73
C PRO A 59 12.81 -1.32 12.96
N ARG A 60 13.24 -0.08 12.75
CA ARG A 60 12.49 0.96 12.03
C ARG A 60 13.39 1.59 10.99
N ASP A 61 12.79 1.92 9.86
CA ASP A 61 13.46 2.52 8.73
C ASP A 61 12.54 3.54 8.06
N PHE A 62 13.14 4.37 7.21
CA PHE A 62 12.44 5.36 6.41
C PHE A 62 12.28 4.87 4.98
N VAL A 63 11.06 4.99 4.46
CA VAL A 63 10.74 4.68 3.07
C VAL A 63 10.47 5.97 2.33
N MET A 64 11.23 6.23 1.28
CA MET A 64 11.01 7.36 0.38
C MET A 64 9.67 7.20 -0.34
N LEU A 65 8.88 8.27 -0.40
CA LEU A 65 7.66 8.35 -1.18
C LEU A 65 7.98 8.83 -2.60
N PRO A 66 7.69 8.04 -3.65
CA PRO A 66 7.78 8.46 -5.04
C PRO A 66 7.13 9.82 -5.34
N SER A 67 5.99 10.15 -4.69
CA SER A 67 5.32 11.44 -4.86
C SER A 67 6.01 12.63 -4.17
N LYS A 68 6.92 12.35 -3.23
CA LYS A 68 7.52 13.33 -2.30
C LYS A 68 6.50 14.15 -1.50
N GLY A 69 5.29 13.64 -1.34
CA GLY A 69 4.24 14.34 -0.61
C GLY A 69 3.63 15.55 -1.34
N MET A 70 4.04 15.85 -2.58
CA MET A 70 3.75 17.14 -3.25
C MET A 70 2.27 17.33 -3.64
N ILE A 71 1.54 16.23 -3.80
CA ILE A 71 0.16 16.20 -4.30
C ILE A 71 -0.89 16.03 -3.19
N TYR A 72 -0.44 15.86 -1.94
CA TYR A 72 -1.33 15.72 -0.79
C TYR A 72 -1.76 17.09 -0.28
N PRO A 73 -3.02 17.29 0.11
CA PRO A 73 -3.52 18.58 0.58
C PRO A 73 -2.84 19.01 1.88
N GLU A 74 -2.75 20.32 2.14
CA GLU A 74 -2.07 20.90 3.33
C GLU A 74 -2.56 20.34 4.68
N GLY A 75 -3.79 19.84 4.75
CA GLY A 75 -4.36 19.20 5.95
C GLY A 75 -4.01 17.72 6.11
N SER A 76 -3.38 17.10 5.11
CA SER A 76 -2.97 15.69 5.14
C SER A 76 -1.62 15.54 5.85
N PRO A 77 -1.42 14.49 6.67
CA PRO A 77 -0.11 14.19 7.26
C PRO A 77 0.97 13.86 6.22
N LEU A 78 0.59 13.63 4.96
CA LEU A 78 1.49 13.32 3.85
C LEU A 78 1.94 14.56 3.07
N HIS A 79 1.43 15.75 3.40
CA HIS A 79 1.78 16.99 2.70
C HIS A 79 3.27 17.31 2.82
N ASN A 80 3.96 17.40 1.68
CA ASN A 80 5.41 17.62 1.58
C ASN A 80 6.24 16.62 2.42
N MET A 81 5.72 15.40 2.62
CA MET A 81 6.43 14.33 3.28
C MET A 81 7.23 13.54 2.24
N GLU A 82 8.56 13.64 2.30
CA GLU A 82 9.44 12.92 1.35
C GLU A 82 9.63 11.44 1.71
N GLU A 83 9.54 11.11 3.00
CA GLU A 83 9.75 9.77 3.52
C GLU A 83 8.80 9.47 4.68
N VAL A 84 8.45 8.19 4.86
CA VAL A 84 7.62 7.70 5.97
C VAL A 84 8.39 6.71 6.84
N GLU A 85 8.25 6.86 8.16
CA GLU A 85 8.81 5.91 9.11
C GLU A 85 7.91 4.66 9.20
N VAL A 86 8.52 3.50 8.93
CA VAL A 86 7.87 2.20 9.03
C VAL A 86 8.69 1.28 9.94
N ARG A 87 8.01 0.44 10.71
CA ARG A 87 8.69 -0.66 11.41
C ARG A 87 8.78 -1.90 10.52
N HIS A 88 9.70 -2.80 10.82
CA HIS A 88 9.78 -4.09 10.13
C HIS A 88 8.56 -4.96 10.45
N LEU A 89 8.25 -5.88 9.53
CA LEU A 89 7.20 -6.87 9.73
C LEU A 89 7.55 -7.80 10.90
N THR A 90 6.53 -8.18 11.65
CA THR A 90 6.63 -9.11 12.78
C THR A 90 5.71 -10.30 12.56
N ALA A 91 5.84 -11.34 13.37
CA ALA A 91 4.93 -12.50 13.35
C ALA A 91 3.45 -12.08 13.55
N ALA A 92 3.17 -10.99 14.27
CA ALA A 92 1.81 -10.48 14.42
C ALA A 92 1.24 -9.91 13.10
N ASP A 93 2.11 -9.40 12.21
CA ASP A 93 1.70 -8.94 10.88
C ASP A 93 1.49 -10.13 9.93
N GLU A 94 2.21 -11.22 10.12
CA GLU A 94 1.98 -12.49 9.41
C GLU A 94 0.59 -13.08 9.72
N ASP A 95 0.14 -12.97 10.98
CA ASP A 95 -1.24 -13.32 11.36
C ASP A 95 -2.28 -12.47 10.61
N ILE A 96 -2.00 -11.18 10.37
CA ILE A 96 -2.87 -10.28 9.58
C ILE A 96 -2.91 -10.74 8.12
N LEU A 97 -1.75 -11.03 7.53
CA LEU A 97 -1.63 -11.47 6.13
C LEU A 97 -2.26 -12.86 5.90
N THR A 98 -2.28 -13.73 6.90
CA THR A 98 -2.87 -15.08 6.80
C THR A 98 -4.32 -15.14 7.29
N SER A 99 -4.86 -14.05 7.84
CA SER A 99 -6.23 -13.97 8.34
C SER A 99 -7.26 -14.19 7.23
N ARG A 100 -7.99 -15.31 7.30
CA ARG A 100 -9.04 -15.67 6.34
C ARG A 100 -10.11 -14.58 6.19
N ALA A 101 -10.47 -13.90 7.28
CA ALA A 101 -11.48 -12.84 7.24
C ALA A 101 -10.99 -11.63 6.45
N LEU A 102 -9.74 -11.20 6.71
CA LEU A 102 -9.14 -10.06 6.02
C LEU A 102 -8.87 -10.37 4.55
N LEU A 103 -8.34 -11.56 4.25
CA LEU A 103 -8.14 -12.05 2.88
C LEU A 103 -9.46 -12.06 2.10
N ARG A 104 -10.54 -12.61 2.67
CA ARG A 104 -11.86 -12.61 2.01
C ARG A 104 -12.41 -11.22 1.77
N SER A 105 -12.07 -10.26 2.64
CA SER A 105 -12.50 -8.87 2.51
C SER A 105 -11.60 -8.02 1.62
N GLY A 106 -10.44 -8.52 1.20
CA GLY A 106 -9.43 -7.75 0.46
C GLY A 106 -8.63 -6.75 1.29
N LYS A 107 -8.84 -6.69 2.62
CA LYS A 107 -8.26 -5.65 3.50
C LYS A 107 -6.98 -6.07 4.24
N ALA A 108 -6.43 -7.24 3.94
CA ALA A 108 -5.25 -7.77 4.63
C ALA A 108 -4.04 -6.83 4.50
N ILE A 109 -3.74 -6.41 3.27
CA ILE A 109 -2.63 -5.50 2.97
C ILE A 109 -2.82 -4.14 3.64
N ASP A 110 -4.00 -3.52 3.50
CA ASP A 110 -4.26 -2.20 4.07
C ASP A 110 -4.21 -2.21 5.61
N THR A 111 -4.66 -3.32 6.21
CA THR A 111 -4.60 -3.52 7.67
C THR A 111 -3.16 -3.68 8.14
N MET A 112 -2.35 -4.45 7.41
CA MET A 112 -0.91 -4.60 7.69
C MET A 112 -0.19 -3.26 7.57
N LEU A 113 -0.41 -2.51 6.47
CA LEU A 113 0.18 -1.19 6.27
C LEU A 113 -0.17 -0.20 7.39
N SER A 114 -1.45 -0.16 7.79
CA SER A 114 -1.91 0.69 8.90
C SER A 114 -1.23 0.32 10.24
N ASN A 115 -0.93 -0.97 10.43
CA ASN A 115 -0.26 -1.45 11.64
C ASN A 115 1.24 -1.10 11.65
N VAL A 116 1.86 -1.09 10.48
CA VAL A 116 3.30 -0.91 10.29
C VAL A 116 3.73 0.56 10.18
N LEU A 117 2.89 1.45 9.69
CA LEU A 117 3.16 2.89 9.67
C LEU A 117 3.26 3.44 11.09
N MET A 118 4.34 4.17 11.42
CA MET A 118 4.50 4.75 12.77
C MET A 118 3.57 5.93 12.99
N ASN A 119 3.36 6.75 11.97
CA ASN A 119 2.40 7.84 12.03
C ASN A 119 0.97 7.30 11.81
N LYS A 120 0.25 7.09 12.92
CA LYS A 120 -1.14 6.58 12.92
C LYS A 120 -2.17 7.58 12.39
N SER A 121 -1.78 8.83 12.11
CA SER A 121 -2.65 9.80 11.44
C SER A 121 -2.71 9.57 9.93
N ILE A 122 -1.76 8.84 9.34
CA ILE A 122 -1.76 8.53 7.91
C ILE A 122 -2.86 7.52 7.60
N ASN A 123 -3.73 7.89 6.65
CA ASN A 123 -4.74 6.99 6.12
C ASN A 123 -4.20 6.28 4.86
N VAL A 124 -4.11 4.95 4.92
CA VAL A 124 -3.62 4.13 3.80
C VAL A 124 -4.50 4.27 2.55
N ASP A 125 -5.79 4.52 2.74
CA ASP A 125 -6.74 4.68 1.63
C ASP A 125 -6.48 5.95 0.80
N GLU A 126 -5.82 6.95 1.39
CA GLU A 126 -5.43 8.21 0.74
C GLU A 126 -4.10 8.11 0.00
N LEU A 127 -3.30 7.07 0.24
CA LEU A 127 -2.04 6.88 -0.46
C LEU A 127 -2.30 6.65 -1.95
N ILE A 128 -1.56 7.39 -2.79
CA ILE A 128 -1.51 7.08 -4.21
C ILE A 128 -0.86 5.72 -4.43
N SER A 129 -1.19 5.07 -5.54
CA SER A 129 -0.79 3.68 -5.77
C SER A 129 0.73 3.52 -5.77
N GLY A 130 1.49 4.48 -6.32
CA GLY A 130 2.96 4.48 -6.27
C GLY A 130 3.58 4.54 -4.89
N ASP A 131 3.08 5.44 -4.03
CA ASP A 131 3.58 5.58 -2.66
C ASP A 131 3.28 4.31 -1.83
N LYS A 132 2.11 3.72 -2.04
CA LYS A 132 1.75 2.43 -1.45
C LYS A 132 2.65 1.31 -1.94
N ASN A 133 2.92 1.24 -3.25
CA ASN A 133 3.79 0.23 -3.85
C ASN A 133 5.23 0.33 -3.33
N ALA A 134 5.75 1.53 -3.12
CA ALA A 134 7.06 1.76 -2.52
C ALA A 134 7.15 1.18 -1.10
N ILE A 135 6.15 1.47 -0.26
CA ILE A 135 6.09 0.93 1.11
C ILE A 135 5.95 -0.60 1.08
N LEU A 136 5.08 -1.15 0.21
CA LEU A 136 4.90 -2.59 0.10
C LEU A 136 6.17 -3.32 -0.35
N THR A 137 6.87 -2.76 -1.33
CA THR A 137 8.13 -3.31 -1.83
C THR A 137 9.19 -3.32 -0.74
N PHE A 138 9.33 -2.22 0.00
CA PHE A 138 10.24 -2.13 1.14
C PHE A 138 9.92 -3.19 2.21
N LEU A 139 8.65 -3.33 2.59
CA LEU A 139 8.23 -4.32 3.60
C LEU A 139 8.42 -5.75 3.12
N ARG A 140 8.26 -6.01 1.82
CA ARG A 140 8.55 -7.32 1.24
C ARG A 140 10.04 -7.66 1.31
N ILE A 141 10.92 -6.72 0.98
CA ILE A 141 12.37 -6.92 1.02
C ILE A 141 12.84 -7.16 2.46
N THR A 142 12.39 -6.33 3.39
CA THR A 142 12.81 -6.42 4.81
C THR A 142 12.20 -7.60 5.55
N GLY A 143 10.97 -8.00 5.20
CA GLY A 143 10.27 -9.10 5.86
C GLY A 143 10.65 -10.49 5.36
N TYR A 144 10.85 -10.66 4.05
CA TYR A 144 11.00 -11.97 3.41
C TYR A 144 12.29 -12.12 2.59
N GLY A 145 13.14 -11.08 2.56
CA GLY A 145 14.38 -11.05 1.77
C GLY A 145 14.20 -10.43 0.38
N PRO A 146 15.29 -10.02 -0.29
CA PRO A 146 15.23 -9.45 -1.63
C PRO A 146 14.93 -10.47 -2.73
N GLU A 147 15.10 -11.77 -2.47
CA GLU A 147 14.87 -12.83 -3.45
C GLU A 147 13.38 -13.04 -3.70
N TYR A 148 12.99 -13.00 -4.97
CA TYR A 148 11.60 -13.21 -5.40
C TYR A 148 11.52 -14.25 -6.51
N PRO A 149 11.35 -15.53 -6.17
CA PRO A 149 11.16 -16.60 -7.14
C PRO A 149 9.74 -16.55 -7.72
N VAL A 150 9.64 -16.49 -9.05
CA VAL A 150 8.37 -16.51 -9.79
C VAL A 150 8.46 -17.42 -11.01
N GLU A 151 7.30 -17.84 -11.50
CA GLU A 151 7.14 -18.50 -12.78
C GLU A 151 6.79 -17.46 -13.85
N ILE A 152 7.63 -17.34 -14.87
CA ILE A 152 7.46 -16.43 -16.00
C ILE A 152 7.55 -17.19 -17.32
N ASP A 153 6.68 -16.85 -18.26
CA ASP A 153 6.73 -17.40 -19.62
C ASP A 153 7.82 -16.67 -20.42
N CYS A 154 8.78 -17.42 -20.95
CA CYS A 154 9.87 -16.87 -21.75
C CYS A 154 9.31 -16.22 -23.04
N PRO A 155 9.54 -14.92 -23.30
CA PRO A 155 9.04 -14.27 -24.52
C PRO A 155 9.67 -14.82 -25.80
N GLY A 156 10.86 -15.44 -25.71
CA GLY A 156 11.56 -16.01 -26.86
C GLY A 156 11.10 -17.43 -27.26
N CYS A 157 10.78 -18.30 -26.31
CA CYS A 157 10.42 -19.70 -26.60
C CYS A 157 9.05 -20.16 -26.07
N GLY A 158 8.39 -19.35 -25.22
CA GLY A 158 7.10 -19.68 -24.60
C GLY A 158 7.18 -20.70 -23.47
N ASP A 159 8.37 -21.17 -23.10
CA ASP A 159 8.53 -22.07 -21.95
C ASP A 159 8.29 -21.33 -20.64
N ASN A 160 7.56 -21.96 -19.73
CA ASN A 160 7.40 -21.46 -18.36
C ASN A 160 8.65 -21.78 -17.52
N ILE A 161 9.25 -20.74 -16.93
CA ILE A 161 10.54 -20.82 -16.26
C ILE A 161 10.44 -20.24 -14.85
N LYS A 162 10.93 -21.00 -13.87
CA LYS A 162 11.24 -20.47 -12.53
C LYS A 162 12.45 -19.55 -12.62
N TYR A 163 12.24 -18.28 -12.33
CA TYR A 163 13.25 -17.24 -12.32
C TYR A 163 13.20 -16.51 -10.98
N GLU A 164 14.37 -16.14 -10.46
CA GLU A 164 14.49 -15.42 -9.19
C GLU A 164 14.91 -13.98 -9.48
N PHE A 165 14.01 -13.04 -9.20
CA PHE A 165 14.29 -11.61 -9.28
C PHE A 165 14.90 -11.13 -7.96
N ASP A 166 15.71 -10.06 -8.03
CA ASP A 166 16.32 -9.44 -6.86
C ASP A 166 15.67 -8.07 -6.64
N LEU A 167 14.71 -8.01 -5.73
CA LEU A 167 13.92 -6.81 -5.45
C LEU A 167 14.77 -5.64 -4.92
N SER A 168 15.99 -5.89 -4.41
CA SER A 168 16.88 -4.81 -3.94
C SER A 168 17.44 -3.96 -5.07
N LYS A 169 17.38 -4.45 -6.32
CA LYS A 169 17.85 -3.74 -7.53
C LYS A 169 16.76 -2.89 -8.19
N LEU A 170 15.54 -2.88 -7.66
CA LEU A 170 14.46 -2.06 -8.20
C LEU A 170 14.77 -0.58 -8.01
N THR A 171 14.34 0.22 -8.98
CA THR A 171 14.47 1.66 -8.93
C THR A 171 13.09 2.30 -8.70
N MET A 172 13.06 3.56 -8.31
CA MET A 172 11.82 4.31 -8.17
C MET A 172 11.78 5.42 -9.20
N ARG A 173 10.62 5.59 -9.82
CA ARG A 173 10.30 6.79 -10.57
C ARG A 173 9.63 7.79 -9.63
N PHE A 174 10.31 8.89 -9.39
CA PHE A 174 9.77 9.99 -8.61
C PHE A 174 8.88 10.88 -9.45
N LEU A 175 7.91 11.52 -8.80
CA LEU A 175 7.10 12.56 -9.42
C LEU A 175 8.00 13.75 -9.75
N ASP A 176 8.10 14.04 -11.04
CA ASP A 176 8.94 15.09 -11.62
C ASP A 176 8.13 16.24 -12.24
N VAL A 177 6.83 16.03 -12.47
CA VAL A 177 5.89 17.04 -12.95
C VAL A 177 5.26 17.78 -11.78
N LEU A 178 5.21 19.11 -11.89
CA LEU A 178 4.54 19.95 -10.91
C LEU A 178 3.02 19.89 -11.08
N PRO A 179 2.26 19.73 -9.99
CA PRO A 179 0.81 19.85 -10.04
C PRO A 179 0.38 21.28 -10.38
N VAL A 180 -0.88 21.44 -10.79
CA VAL A 180 -1.52 22.75 -11.08
C VAL A 180 -1.39 23.71 -9.90
N ALA A 181 -1.46 23.19 -8.68
CA ALA A 181 -1.13 23.91 -7.47
C ALA A 181 -0.50 22.98 -6.43
N SER A 182 0.36 23.53 -5.57
CA SER A 182 0.99 22.79 -4.47
C SER A 182 -0.07 22.12 -3.57
N GLY A 183 0.15 20.87 -3.22
CA GLY A 183 -0.78 20.09 -2.41
C GLY A 183 -2.10 19.75 -3.11
N GLN A 184 -2.16 19.86 -4.45
CA GLN A 184 -3.30 19.40 -5.23
C GLN A 184 -2.87 18.24 -6.13
N ASN A 185 -3.59 17.13 -6.05
CA ASN A 185 -3.48 16.04 -7.01
C ASN A 185 -4.22 16.42 -8.30
N ARG A 186 -3.64 17.35 -9.06
CA ARG A 186 -4.21 17.85 -10.31
C ARG A 186 -3.10 18.20 -11.29
N PHE A 187 -3.21 17.70 -12.50
CA PHE A 187 -2.23 17.88 -13.58
C PHE A 187 -2.96 18.28 -14.86
N SER A 188 -2.38 19.17 -15.66
CA SER A 188 -2.92 19.54 -16.98
C SER A 188 -2.22 18.77 -18.10
N PHE A 189 -3.00 18.33 -19.09
CA PHE A 189 -2.50 17.70 -20.30
C PHE A 189 -3.29 18.17 -21.52
N GLN A 190 -2.58 18.55 -22.58
CA GLN A 190 -3.19 18.90 -23.85
C GLN A 190 -3.32 17.67 -24.76
N LEU A 191 -4.56 17.31 -25.09
CA LEU A 191 -4.84 16.19 -25.97
C LEU A 191 -4.46 16.51 -27.42
N PRO A 192 -4.10 15.50 -28.24
CA PRO A 192 -3.86 15.67 -29.67
C PRO A 192 -5.00 16.31 -30.47
N SER A 193 -6.25 16.22 -29.99
CA SER A 193 -7.41 16.91 -30.55
C SER A 193 -7.43 18.42 -30.31
N GLY A 194 -6.56 18.93 -29.43
CA GLY A 194 -6.48 20.33 -29.02
C GLY A 194 -7.27 20.67 -27.76
N LEU A 195 -8.07 19.73 -27.23
CA LEU A 195 -8.77 19.87 -25.96
C LEU A 195 -7.78 19.80 -24.78
N GLU A 196 -8.01 20.59 -23.74
CA GLU A 196 -7.25 20.52 -22.50
C GLU A 196 -8.00 19.69 -21.47
N ILE A 197 -7.32 18.76 -20.83
CA ILE A 197 -7.87 18.00 -19.70
C ILE A 197 -7.06 18.26 -18.45
N GLU A 198 -7.75 18.27 -17.31
CA GLU A 198 -7.09 18.15 -16.02
C GLU A 198 -7.44 16.81 -15.40
N PHE A 199 -6.45 16.16 -14.83
CA PHE A 199 -6.58 14.82 -14.29
C PHE A 199 -5.83 14.68 -12.96
N LYS A 200 -6.08 13.58 -12.27
CA LYS A 200 -5.43 13.21 -11.01
C LYS A 200 -4.88 11.79 -11.07
N LEU A 201 -3.90 11.53 -10.21
CA LEU A 201 -3.40 10.19 -9.92
C LEU A 201 -4.38 9.50 -8.97
N LEU A 202 -4.61 8.20 -9.14
CA LEU A 202 -5.56 7.46 -8.31
C LEU A 202 -4.95 7.14 -6.95
N ASN A 203 -5.80 7.17 -5.92
CA ASN A 203 -5.47 6.63 -4.61
C ASN A 203 -6.09 5.25 -4.39
N SER A 204 -5.68 4.60 -3.29
CA SER A 204 -6.14 3.26 -2.93
C SER A 204 -7.67 3.18 -2.78
N ALA A 205 -8.31 4.22 -2.24
CA ALA A 205 -9.77 4.27 -2.11
C ALA A 205 -10.47 4.26 -3.48
N GLU A 206 -9.96 5.03 -4.42
CA GLU A 206 -10.50 5.13 -5.78
C GLU A 206 -10.26 3.86 -6.59
N ASP A 207 -9.08 3.25 -6.47
CA ASP A 207 -8.80 1.95 -7.08
C ASP A 207 -9.76 0.85 -6.55
N ALA A 208 -10.09 0.88 -5.26
CA ALA A 208 -11.07 -0.01 -4.67
C ALA A 208 -12.49 0.24 -5.21
N GLN A 209 -12.89 1.51 -5.35
CA GLN A 209 -14.19 1.89 -5.93
C GLN A 209 -14.31 1.47 -7.40
N ILE A 210 -13.25 1.66 -8.19
CA ILE A 210 -13.18 1.24 -9.61
C ILE A 210 -13.35 -0.28 -9.70
N THR A 211 -12.65 -1.04 -8.85
CA THR A 211 -12.75 -2.50 -8.79
C THR A 211 -14.18 -2.94 -8.45
N GLU A 212 -14.79 -2.33 -7.43
CA GLU A 212 -16.17 -2.66 -7.03
C GLU A 212 -17.18 -2.32 -8.14
N GLU A 213 -17.03 -1.18 -8.81
CA GLU A 213 -17.88 -0.79 -9.94
C GLU A 213 -17.74 -1.77 -11.10
N GLN A 214 -16.52 -2.18 -11.42
CA GLN A 214 -16.26 -3.18 -12.46
C GLN A 214 -16.90 -4.53 -12.14
N GLU A 215 -16.81 -4.99 -10.89
CA GLU A 215 -17.49 -6.22 -10.47
C GLU A 215 -19.01 -6.11 -10.58
N LYS A 216 -19.59 -4.99 -10.14
CA LYS A 216 -21.04 -4.73 -10.26
C LYS A 216 -21.48 -4.74 -11.72
N LEU A 217 -20.71 -4.11 -12.61
CA LEU A 217 -20.97 -4.09 -14.05
C LEU A 217 -20.88 -5.49 -14.65
N LYS A 218 -19.87 -6.29 -14.29
CA LYS A 218 -19.74 -7.69 -14.72
C LYS A 218 -20.96 -8.51 -14.33
N ARG A 219 -21.44 -8.36 -13.08
CA ARG A 219 -22.62 -9.08 -12.56
C ARG A 219 -23.93 -8.62 -13.20
N THR A 220 -24.09 -7.33 -13.47
CA THR A 220 -25.38 -6.75 -13.90
C THR A 220 -25.59 -6.85 -15.41
N THR A 221 -24.53 -6.62 -16.20
CA THR A 221 -24.66 -6.43 -17.65
C THR A 221 -24.47 -7.72 -18.45
N ASN A 222 -23.98 -8.80 -17.82
CA ASN A 222 -23.60 -10.08 -18.44
C ASN A 222 -22.82 -9.91 -19.77
N SER A 223 -22.13 -8.76 -19.89
CA SER A 223 -21.50 -8.31 -21.12
C SER A 223 -20.06 -8.80 -21.12
N PRO A 224 -19.58 -9.37 -22.24
CA PRO A 224 -18.18 -9.76 -22.37
C PRO A 224 -17.23 -8.54 -22.48
N LEU A 225 -17.77 -7.31 -22.52
CA LEU A 225 -17.00 -6.10 -22.75
C LEU A 225 -16.44 -5.54 -21.43
N GLU A 226 -15.14 -5.71 -21.21
CA GLU A 226 -14.44 -5.09 -20.09
C GLU A 226 -14.18 -3.60 -20.35
N LYS A 227 -14.80 -2.71 -19.56
CA LYS A 227 -14.63 -1.25 -19.68
C LYS A 227 -13.51 -0.71 -18.78
N ASN A 228 -12.36 -1.39 -18.77
CA ASN A 228 -11.31 -1.11 -17.78
C ASN A 228 -10.73 0.31 -17.93
N VAL A 229 -10.45 0.72 -19.17
CA VAL A 229 -9.86 2.03 -19.47
C VAL A 229 -10.84 3.18 -19.21
N THR A 230 -12.06 3.08 -19.73
CA THR A 230 -13.04 4.17 -19.60
C THR A 230 -13.58 4.32 -18.19
N THR A 231 -13.64 3.25 -17.38
CA THR A 231 -13.94 3.39 -15.95
C THR A 231 -12.83 4.16 -15.24
N LYS A 232 -11.55 3.78 -15.41
CA LYS A 232 -10.42 4.53 -14.80
C LYS A 232 -10.43 6.01 -15.18
N TYR A 233 -10.63 6.32 -16.46
CA TYR A 233 -10.65 7.72 -16.93
C TYR A 233 -11.75 8.57 -16.30
N LYS A 234 -12.90 7.99 -15.92
CA LYS A 234 -13.96 8.74 -15.24
C LYS A 234 -13.60 9.14 -13.81
N TYR A 235 -12.73 8.39 -13.16
CA TYR A 235 -12.20 8.73 -11.84
C TYR A 235 -10.96 9.61 -11.95
N GLN A 236 -10.17 9.49 -13.01
CA GLN A 236 -8.93 10.25 -13.21
C GLN A 236 -9.16 11.65 -13.77
N ILE A 237 -10.05 11.83 -14.76
CA ILE A 237 -10.27 13.13 -15.40
C ILE A 237 -11.18 13.97 -14.52
N VAL A 238 -10.69 15.14 -14.12
CA VAL A 238 -11.35 16.10 -13.23
C VAL A 238 -11.97 17.27 -14.02
N SER A 239 -11.40 17.63 -15.17
CA SER A 239 -11.87 18.74 -16.00
C SER A 239 -11.59 18.49 -17.47
N VAL A 240 -12.46 19.00 -18.34
CA VAL A 240 -12.27 19.05 -19.80
C VAL A 240 -12.61 20.45 -20.29
N ASP A 241 -11.66 21.19 -20.84
CA ASP A 241 -11.79 22.60 -21.23
C ASP A 241 -12.43 23.47 -20.13
N ASN A 242 -11.93 23.36 -18.89
CA ASN A 242 -12.45 24.06 -17.70
C ASN A 242 -13.88 23.67 -17.28
N LYS A 243 -14.43 22.55 -17.81
CA LYS A 243 -15.73 22.01 -17.38
C LYS A 243 -15.51 20.83 -16.44
N GLU A 244 -15.93 21.01 -15.20
CA GLU A 244 -15.83 20.03 -14.11
C GLU A 244 -17.12 19.23 -13.88
N ASP A 245 -18.14 19.41 -14.73
CA ASP A 245 -19.39 18.66 -14.61
C ASP A 245 -19.16 17.17 -14.89
N GLN A 246 -19.43 16.32 -13.89
CA GLN A 246 -19.18 14.88 -13.99
C GLN A 246 -19.97 14.23 -15.14
N THR A 247 -21.16 14.73 -15.47
CA THR A 247 -21.97 14.19 -16.58
C THR A 247 -21.30 14.49 -17.91
N PHE A 248 -20.81 15.73 -18.08
CA PHE A 248 -20.04 16.15 -19.23
C PHE A 248 -18.75 15.33 -19.37
N ILE A 249 -17.98 15.16 -18.30
CA ILE A 249 -16.75 14.36 -18.29
C ILE A 249 -17.04 12.90 -18.68
N ASN A 250 -18.06 12.29 -18.08
CA ASN A 250 -18.44 10.91 -18.40
C ASN A 250 -18.81 10.74 -19.88
N ASN A 251 -19.54 11.71 -20.44
CA ASN A 251 -19.89 11.72 -21.86
C ASN A 251 -18.66 11.91 -22.75
N PHE A 252 -17.76 12.81 -22.37
CA PHE A 252 -16.49 13.03 -23.04
C PHE A 252 -15.64 11.75 -23.05
N VAL A 253 -15.44 11.10 -21.90
CA VAL A 253 -14.67 9.85 -21.79
C VAL A 253 -15.24 8.75 -22.69
N ASN A 254 -16.56 8.63 -22.77
CA ASN A 254 -17.20 7.65 -23.65
C ASN A 254 -17.05 7.98 -25.14
N ALA A 255 -16.94 9.26 -25.49
CA ALA A 255 -16.79 9.76 -26.86
C ALA A 255 -15.32 10.04 -27.25
N MET A 256 -14.37 9.87 -26.32
CA MET A 256 -12.96 10.17 -26.50
C MET A 256 -12.40 9.34 -27.65
N ASN A 257 -11.73 10.00 -28.59
CA ASN A 257 -11.13 9.29 -29.71
C ASN A 257 -9.92 8.45 -29.26
N LEU A 258 -9.56 7.42 -30.03
CA LEU A 258 -8.46 6.52 -29.67
C LEU A 258 -7.09 7.21 -29.63
N ARG A 259 -6.88 8.26 -30.44
CA ARG A 259 -5.60 8.98 -30.49
C ARG A 259 -5.36 9.72 -29.18
N ASP A 260 -6.39 10.40 -28.68
CA ASP A 260 -6.37 11.11 -27.41
C ASP A 260 -6.26 10.12 -26.25
N SER A 261 -7.05 9.05 -26.26
CA SER A 261 -7.01 8.02 -25.23
C SER A 261 -5.62 7.40 -25.10
N ARG A 262 -4.96 7.09 -26.23
CA ARG A 262 -3.59 6.56 -26.23
C ARG A 262 -2.58 7.59 -25.74
N ALA A 263 -2.66 8.83 -26.22
CA ALA A 263 -1.74 9.89 -25.81
C ALA A 263 -1.83 10.19 -24.31
N PHE A 264 -3.05 10.27 -23.78
CA PHE A 264 -3.29 10.45 -22.36
C PHE A 264 -2.74 9.28 -21.54
N ARG A 265 -3.00 8.03 -21.96
CA ARG A 265 -2.47 6.86 -21.26
C ARG A 265 -0.94 6.85 -21.20
N THR A 266 -0.28 7.11 -22.34
CA THR A 266 1.19 7.16 -22.39
C THR A 266 1.74 8.28 -21.51
N TYR A 267 1.11 9.46 -21.49
CA TYR A 267 1.53 10.54 -20.61
C TYR A 267 1.33 10.21 -19.14
N LEU A 268 0.20 9.61 -18.77
CA LEU A 268 -0.07 9.16 -17.41
C LEU A 268 0.98 8.12 -16.97
N GLU A 269 1.22 7.12 -17.81
CA GLU A 269 2.25 6.09 -17.57
C GLU A 269 3.64 6.69 -17.41
N GLU A 270 3.95 7.85 -18.01
CA GLU A 270 5.25 8.53 -17.89
C GLU A 270 5.40 9.26 -16.56
N ILE A 271 4.36 9.96 -16.10
CA ILE A 271 4.42 10.82 -14.92
C ILE A 271 4.04 10.14 -13.61
N GLU A 272 3.32 9.01 -13.67
CA GLU A 272 2.80 8.32 -12.49
C GLU A 272 3.98 7.81 -11.65
N PRO A 273 4.20 8.34 -10.44
CA PRO A 273 5.33 7.93 -9.63
C PRO A 273 5.07 6.50 -9.13
N ASP A 274 6.06 5.62 -9.19
CA ASP A 274 5.92 4.21 -8.79
C ASP A 274 7.30 3.55 -8.62
N VAL A 275 7.32 2.32 -8.12
CA VAL A 275 8.48 1.43 -8.18
C VAL A 275 8.57 0.82 -9.58
N ASP A 276 9.74 0.92 -10.21
CA ASP A 276 10.00 0.31 -11.51
C ASP A 276 10.20 -1.20 -11.34
N MET A 277 9.14 -1.95 -11.63
CA MET A 277 9.09 -3.41 -11.52
C MET A 277 9.68 -4.11 -12.73
N LYS A 278 10.77 -3.58 -13.31
CA LYS A 278 11.43 -4.16 -14.49
C LYS A 278 12.83 -4.63 -14.17
N GLN A 279 13.17 -5.81 -14.68
CA GLN A 279 14.51 -6.39 -14.55
C GLN A 279 14.90 -7.23 -15.76
N ASP A 280 16.21 -7.33 -16.00
CA ASP A 280 16.78 -8.23 -17.00
C ASP A 280 16.43 -9.68 -16.69
N PHE A 281 15.68 -10.32 -17.58
CA PHE A 281 15.43 -11.74 -17.56
C PHE A 281 16.35 -12.45 -18.54
N LYS A 282 16.94 -13.57 -18.09
CA LYS A 282 17.74 -14.45 -18.94
C LYS A 282 17.18 -15.86 -18.91
N CYS A 283 16.65 -16.30 -20.04
CA CYS A 283 16.10 -17.63 -20.20
C CYS A 283 17.19 -18.71 -20.14
N ARG A 284 17.07 -19.63 -19.19
CA ARG A 284 17.97 -20.79 -19.05
C ARG A 284 17.79 -21.87 -20.14
N MET A 285 16.68 -21.85 -20.87
CA MET A 285 16.34 -22.85 -21.88
C MET A 285 16.83 -22.48 -23.28
N CYS A 286 16.51 -21.26 -23.74
CA CYS A 286 16.87 -20.78 -25.09
C CYS A 286 17.96 -19.70 -25.11
N GLY A 287 18.38 -19.17 -23.95
CA GLY A 287 19.41 -18.13 -23.85
C GLY A 287 18.92 -16.71 -24.16
N HIS A 288 17.63 -16.52 -24.49
CA HIS A 288 17.03 -15.21 -24.72
C HIS A 288 17.20 -14.29 -23.50
N THR A 289 17.53 -13.02 -23.74
CA THR A 289 17.70 -12.00 -22.71
C THR A 289 16.89 -10.78 -23.09
N GLU A 290 16.07 -10.29 -22.16
CA GLU A 290 15.17 -9.15 -22.35
C GLU A 290 14.80 -8.56 -21.00
N GLU A 291 14.56 -7.25 -20.94
CA GLU A 291 13.99 -6.61 -19.75
C GLU A 291 12.49 -6.94 -19.69
N VAL A 292 12.05 -7.50 -18.57
CA VAL A 292 10.66 -7.93 -18.38
C VAL A 292 10.07 -7.31 -17.13
N ASP A 293 8.75 -7.16 -17.12
CA ASP A 293 8.01 -6.77 -15.93
C ASP A 293 7.96 -7.94 -14.93
N ILE A 294 8.28 -7.67 -13.68
CA ILE A 294 8.20 -8.62 -12.57
C ILE A 294 6.72 -8.82 -12.24
N PRO A 295 6.19 -10.05 -12.34
CA PRO A 295 4.81 -10.30 -12.02
C PRO A 295 4.59 -10.23 -10.50
N VAL A 296 3.76 -9.28 -10.04
CA VAL A 296 3.30 -9.24 -8.64
C VAL A 296 2.20 -10.28 -8.45
N THR A 297 2.59 -11.47 -7.99
CA THR A 297 1.67 -12.60 -7.75
C THR A 297 1.25 -12.69 -6.29
N VAL A 298 0.36 -13.65 -5.96
CA VAL A 298 0.07 -14.02 -4.57
C VAL A 298 1.36 -14.43 -3.84
N GLY A 299 2.35 -14.97 -4.54
CA GLY A 299 3.65 -15.29 -3.95
C GLY A 299 4.42 -14.08 -3.40
N PHE A 300 3.99 -12.84 -3.70
CA PHE A 300 4.66 -11.64 -3.22
C PHE A 300 4.65 -11.57 -1.69
N PHE A 301 3.50 -11.63 -1.00
CA PHE A 301 3.47 -11.70 0.47
C PHE A 301 3.22 -13.10 1.04
N TRP A 302 3.02 -14.10 0.18
CA TRP A 302 2.78 -15.49 0.58
C TRP A 302 3.70 -16.45 -0.19
N PRO A 303 5.03 -16.41 0.04
CA PRO A 303 5.96 -17.31 -0.64
C PRO A 303 5.62 -18.78 -0.33
N GLU A 304 5.80 -19.66 -1.32
CA GLU A 304 5.65 -21.11 -1.10
C GLU A 304 6.75 -21.57 -0.12
N SER A 305 6.33 -22.01 1.07
CA SER A 305 7.17 -22.54 2.14
C SER A 305 7.77 -23.91 1.81
#